data_AF-A0AAV9UJ54-F1
#
_entry.id   AF-A0AAV9UJ54-F1
#
_cell.length_a   1.000
_cell.length_b   1.000
_cell.length_c   1.000
_cell.angle_alpha   90.00
_cell.angle_beta   90.00
_cell.angle_gamma   90.00
#
_symmetry.space_group_name_H-M   'P 1'
#
loop_
_entity.id
_entity.type
_entity.pdbx_description
1 polymer ?
#
loop_
_entity_poly.entity_id
_entity_poly.type
_entity_poly.pdbx_seq_one_letter_code
_entity_poly.pdbx_strand_id
1 'polypeptide(L)' 'MPTTYIITVKKGESKDEVKEHVEQSGGKITHDYTLIHAFAAEFPDDAVTTFQDHPKVEAWERDQVVTTQ' A
#
# COMPACT_ATOMS: atom_id res chain seq x y z
N MET A 1 -16.47 -0.82 -2.29
CA MET A 1 -16.09 0.16 -1.24
C MET A 1 -14.59 0.33 -1.37
N PRO A 2 -14.02 1.53 -1.24
CA PRO A 2 -12.59 1.66 -1.31
C PRO A 2 -11.96 0.81 -0.20
N THR A 3 -10.97 0.01 -0.57
CA THR A 3 -10.28 -0.87 0.36
C THR A 3 -8.92 -0.27 0.62
N THR A 4 -8.63 0.00 1.89
CA THR A 4 -7.32 0.47 2.32
C THR A 4 -6.37 -0.72 2.41
N TYR A 5 -5.14 -0.54 1.93
CA TYR A 5 -4.06 -1.52 1.98
C TYR A 5 -2.83 -0.88 2.60
N ILE A 6 -2.16 -1.61 3.47
CA ILE A 6 -0.86 -1.25 4.03
C ILE A 6 0.19 -1.94 3.18
N ILE A 7 1.00 -1.15 2.49
CA ILE A 7 2.08 -1.61 1.62
C ILE A 7 3.39 -1.37 2.34
N THR A 8 4.12 -2.44 2.62
CA THR A 8 5.45 -2.41 3.21
C THR A 8 6.50 -2.56 2.10
N VAL A 9 7.42 -1.62 2.05
CA VAL A 9 8.53 -1.55 1.10
C VAL A 9 9.79 -2.06 1.79
N LYS A 10 10.64 -2.79 1.05
CA LYS A 10 11.91 -3.28 1.60
C LYS A 10 12.80 -2.12 2.06
N LYS A 11 13.50 -2.32 3.18
CA LYS A 11 14.49 -1.36 3.70
C LYS A 11 15.59 -1.13 2.66
N GLY A 12 15.64 0.08 2.10
CA GLY A 12 16.63 0.49 1.09
C GLY A 12 16.03 0.79 -0.29
N GLU A 13 14.77 0.44 -0.52
CA GLU A 13 14.06 0.77 -1.76
C GLU A 13 13.27 2.08 -1.61
N SER A 14 13.20 2.86 -2.69
CA SER A 14 12.46 4.13 -2.70
C SER A 14 10.96 3.89 -2.70
N LYS A 15 10.28 4.38 -1.66
CA LYS A 15 8.81 4.40 -1.59
C LYS A 15 8.17 5.28 -2.68
N ASP A 16 8.92 6.23 -3.24
CA ASP A 16 8.45 7.13 -4.31
C ASP A 16 7.93 6.39 -5.54
N GLU A 17 8.64 5.38 -6.07
CA GLU A 17 8.17 4.63 -7.23
C GLU A 17 6.87 3.86 -6.92
N VAL A 18 6.77 3.30 -5.73
CA VAL A 18 5.57 2.56 -5.33
C VAL A 18 4.39 3.52 -5.17
N LYS A 19 4.62 4.69 -4.55
CA LYS A 19 3.64 5.77 -4.42
C LYS A 19 3.16 6.29 -5.77
N GLU A 20 4.08 6.52 -6.69
CA GLU A 20 3.73 6.99 -8.04
C GLU A 20 2.91 5.91 -8.78
N HIS A 21 3.28 4.64 -8.63
CA HIS A 21 2.50 3.54 -9.19
C HIS A 21 1.11 3.42 -8.56
N VAL A 22 0.98 3.66 -7.24
CA VAL A 22 -0.30 3.75 -6.50
C VAL A 22 -1.19 4.81 -7.13
N GLU A 23 -0.68 6.03 -7.29
CA GLU A 23 -1.43 7.15 -7.85
C GLU A 23 -1.83 6.89 -9.31
N GLN A 24 -0.93 6.29 -10.12
CA GLN A 24 -1.23 5.91 -11.50
C GLN A 24 -2.29 4.80 -11.61
N SER A 25 -2.34 3.89 -10.65
CA SER A 25 -3.33 2.82 -10.59
C SER A 25 -4.71 3.30 -10.08
N GLY A 26 -4.86 4.60 -9.82
CA GLY A 26 -6.08 5.17 -9.24
C GLY A 26 -6.20 4.91 -7.74
N GLY A 27 -5.12 4.51 -7.09
CA GLY A 27 -5.01 4.43 -5.64
C GLY A 27 -4.68 5.79 -5.03
N LYS A 28 -5.05 5.98 -3.77
CA LYS A 28 -4.84 7.21 -3.02
C LYS A 28 -4.11 6.91 -1.73
N ILE A 29 -2.95 7.52 -1.53
CA ILE A 29 -2.20 7.38 -0.27
C ILE A 29 -3.02 8.04 0.85
N THR A 30 -3.34 7.26 1.88
CA THR A 30 -4.12 7.70 3.05
C THR A 30 -3.22 7.94 4.26
N HIS A 31 -2.14 7.17 4.39
CA HIS A 31 -1.19 7.29 5.50
C HIS A 31 0.23 7.02 5.03
N ASP A 32 1.20 7.78 5.53
CA ASP A 32 2.63 7.52 5.31
C ASP A 32 3.25 7.10 6.64
N TYR A 33 3.75 5.87 6.71
CA TYR A 33 4.54 5.47 7.86
C TYR A 33 6.00 5.85 7.57
N THR A 34 6.54 6.71 8.42
CA THR A 34 7.94 7.14 8.33
C THR A 34 8.86 6.25 9.16
N LEU A 35 8.33 5.62 10.22
CA LEU A 35 9.08 4.78 11.16
C LEU A 35 9.34 3.37 10.60
N ILE A 36 8.33 2.80 9.94
CA ILE A 36 8.43 1.58 9.14
C ILE A 36 8.37 2.02 7.68
N HIS A 37 9.13 1.40 6.78
CA HIS A 37 9.13 1.76 5.35
C HIS A 37 7.83 1.29 4.67
N ALA A 38 6.69 1.74 5.17
CA ALA A 38 5.37 1.35 4.72
C ALA A 38 4.51 2.58 4.51
N PHE A 39 3.43 2.42 3.76
CA PHE A 39 2.41 3.44 3.60
C PHE A 39 1.05 2.77 3.40
N ALA A 40 -0.01 3.42 3.88
CA ALA A 40 -1.37 3.00 3.61
C ALA A 40 -1.90 3.74 2.37
N ALA A 41 -2.56 3.01 1.49
CA ALA A 41 -3.23 3.55 0.33
C ALA A 41 -4.60 2.89 0.13
N GLU A 42 -5.59 3.72 -0.19
CA GLU A 42 -6.91 3.29 -0.64
C GLU A 42 -6.85 2.91 -2.11
N PHE A 43 -7.38 1.74 -2.44
CA PHE A 43 -7.52 1.31 -3.82
C PHE A 43 -8.96 0.85 -4.10
N PRO A 44 -9.43 1.01 -5.34
CA PRO A 44 -10.57 0.23 -5.81
C PRO A 44 -10.17 -1.26 -5.85
N ASP A 45 -11.06 -2.18 -5.43
CA ASP A 45 -10.78 -3.62 -5.31
C ASP A 45 -10.20 -4.27 -6.58
N ASP A 46 -10.37 -3.65 -7.75
CA ASP A 46 -9.86 -4.11 -9.05
C ASP A 46 -8.37 -3.77 -9.31
N ALA A 47 -7.83 -2.75 -8.63
CA ALA A 47 -6.47 -2.22 -8.90
C ALA A 47 -5.35 -2.85 -8.05
N VAL A 48 -5.70 -3.63 -7.03
CA VAL A 48 -4.72 -4.16 -6.05
C VAL A 48 -3.81 -5.25 -6.63
N THR A 49 -4.28 -5.99 -7.64
CA THR A 49 -3.55 -7.13 -8.22
C THR A 49 -2.25 -6.74 -8.90
N THR A 50 -2.13 -5.50 -9.37
CA THR A 50 -0.95 -5.02 -10.11
C THR A 50 0.29 -4.85 -9.22
N PHE A 51 0.10 -4.65 -7.91
CA PHE A 51 1.19 -4.43 -6.95
C PHE A 51 1.72 -5.72 -6.32
N GLN A 52 0.99 -6.82 -6.42
CA GLN A 52 1.37 -8.10 -5.80
C GLN A 52 2.73 -8.60 -6.30
N ASP A 53 3.09 -8.27 -7.53
CA ASP A 53 4.31 -8.72 -8.19
C ASP A 53 5.45 -7.68 -8.18
N HIS A 54 5.26 -6.53 -7.51
CA HIS A 54 6.28 -5.49 -7.52
C HIS A 54 7.51 -5.95 -6.70
N PRO A 55 8.72 -6.06 -7.29
CA PRO A 55 9.90 -6.66 -6.64
C PRO A 55 10.40 -5.89 -5.40
N LYS A 56 9.95 -4.63 -5.27
CA LYS A 56 10.29 -3.66 -4.23
C LYS A 56 9.37 -3.73 -3.00
N VAL A 57 8.17 -4.29 -3.18
CA VAL A 57 7.20 -4.50 -2.11
C VAL A 57 7.63 -5.73 -1.32
N GLU A 58 7.76 -5.58 -0.01
CA GLU A 58 8.07 -6.68 0.91
C GLU A 58 6.79 -7.42 1.28
N ALA A 59 5.74 -6.68 1.63
CA ALA A 59 4.46 -7.22 2.03
C ALA A 59 3.35 -6.22 1.70
N TRP A 60 2.15 -6.71 1.46
CA TRP A 60 0.95 -5.91 1.34
C TRP A 60 -0.16 -6.60 2.13
N GLU A 61 -0.87 -5.83 2.94
CA GLU A 61 -1.95 -6.32 3.80
C GLU A 61 -3.18 -5.45 3.63
N ARG A 62 -4.37 -6.06 3.62
CA ARG A 62 -5.62 -5.31 3.63
C ARG A 62 -5.76 -4.69 5.02
N ASP A 63 -5.91 -3.38 5.08
CA ASP A 63 -6.24 -2.69 6.31
C ASP A 63 -7.65 -3.12 6.73
N GLN A 64 -7.72 -3.88 7.81
CA GLN A 64 -8.96 -4.37 8.38
C GLN A 64 -9.18 -3.74 9.74
N VAL A 65 -10.41 -3.27 9.98
CA VAL A 65 -10.82 -2.77 11.30
C VAL A 65 -10.82 -3.92 12.29
N VAL A 66 -9.94 -3.85 13.29
CA VAL A 66 -9.93 -4.80 14.40
C VAL A 66 -10.90 -4.32 15.47
N THR A 67 -11.89 -5.15 15.82
CA THR A 67 -12.84 -4.86 16.90
C THR A 67 -12.46 -5.66 18.14
N THR A 68 -12.23 -4.99 19.28
CA THR A 68 -12.06 -5.65 20.58
C THR A 68 -13.43 -6.02 21.17
N GLN A 69 -13.53 -7.18 21.81
CA GLN A 69 -14.74 -7.62 22.54
C GLN A 69 -14.79 -7.06 23.96
#